data_AF-A0A1E5V9Q2-F1
#
_entry.id   AF-A0A1E5V9Q2-F1
#
_cell.length_a   1.000
_cell.length_b   1.000
_cell.length_c   1.000
_cell.angle_alpha   90.00
_cell.angle_beta   90.00
_cell.angle_gamma   90.00
#
_symmetry.space_group_name_H-M   'P 1'
#
loop_
_entity.id
_entity.type
_entity.pdbx_description
1 polymer ?
#
loop_
_entity_poly.entity_id
_entity_poly.type
_entity_poly.pdbx_seq_one_letter_code
_entity_poly.pdbx_strand_id
1 'polypeptide(L)'
;MPQNHDDVHYISSDDGSQTINSRPQGFQAQYSTLDSSSVNCVYPAHSSTSSQSRSGSPLSQQASHSDHAYGSSPSVSCVTQVPSWTLQELENVMFGPDSDIGSPDSSMLPGTALHEINWRELLGIKSGDLRQLLIACGKAVDENACYMDALMSELRKMVSVSGEPMQRLGAYMLEGLIARLSSTGHALYKSLKCKEPVATSSELMSYMHLLYDICPFFKFGYMSANGAIADAVKGENFIHIIDFQIAQGSQWMTMIQALASRPGRRPYLRITGIDDSNSAHARGGELDIVGQRLQSIAHKCGLPFEFNAVPAASHEVMYEHLCIRPGEAIVVNFAYQLHHTPDESVGIENHRDRILRMVKSLSPRVVTLVEQEANTNTAPFFLRYLETLDYYTAMFEAIDVARPRDDKKRISAEQHCVARDIVNLIACEGAERIERHEPFGKWRARLAMAGFRPYPLSLVVNRTIKTLLDSYHSCYRLEERDGVLYLGWKNRKLVVSSAWC
;
A
#
# COMPACT_ATOMS: atom_id res chain seq x y z
N MET A 1 -7.76 -27.20 58.28
CA MET A 1 -7.92 -28.50 58.96
C MET A 1 -9.39 -28.89 58.91
N PRO A 2 -9.71 -30.19 58.72
CA PRO A 2 -9.14 -31.17 57.78
C PRO A 2 -10.13 -31.27 56.58
N GLN A 3 -10.43 -32.34 55.81
CA GLN A 3 -9.95 -33.72 55.59
C GLN A 3 -9.64 -33.86 54.06
N ASN A 4 -8.79 -34.75 53.54
CA ASN A 4 -8.74 -36.24 53.51
C ASN A 4 -9.98 -36.84 52.79
N HIS A 5 -9.87 -37.82 51.87
CA HIS A 5 -8.75 -38.42 51.09
C HIS A 5 -9.42 -39.02 49.80
N ASP A 6 -8.80 -39.69 48.82
CA ASP A 6 -7.66 -40.61 48.75
C ASP A 6 -6.88 -40.51 47.42
N ASP A 7 -5.64 -41.00 47.41
CA ASP A 7 -4.81 -41.21 46.23
C ASP A 7 -4.91 -42.66 45.71
N VAL A 8 -4.68 -42.88 44.41
CA VAL A 8 -4.14 -44.16 43.90
C VAL A 8 -3.02 -43.89 42.89
N HIS A 9 -1.78 -44.04 43.35
CA HIS A 9 -0.61 -44.19 42.47
C HIS A 9 -0.57 -45.60 41.86
N TYR A 10 0.07 -45.74 40.70
CA TYR A 10 0.91 -46.90 40.43
C TYR A 10 2.19 -46.48 39.69
N ILE A 11 3.27 -47.24 39.90
CA ILE A 11 4.66 -46.90 39.53
C ILE A 11 5.34 -48.13 38.92
N SER A 12 6.07 -47.95 37.81
CA SER A 12 7.25 -48.72 37.34
C SER A 12 7.70 -48.06 36.01
N SER A 13 8.96 -47.76 35.69
CA SER A 13 10.24 -48.49 35.79
C SER A 13 10.29 -49.75 34.90
N ASP A 14 11.33 -50.03 34.10
CA ASP A 14 12.57 -49.27 33.84
C ASP A 14 13.09 -49.47 32.40
N ASP A 15 14.02 -48.58 32.03
CA ASP A 15 15.28 -48.73 31.28
C ASP A 15 15.64 -50.04 30.54
N GLY A 16 16.43 -49.92 29.48
CA GLY A 16 16.87 -51.06 28.65
C GLY A 16 17.53 -50.68 27.32
N SER A 17 18.76 -50.15 27.36
CA SER A 17 19.52 -49.84 26.14
C SER A 17 20.00 -51.09 25.38
N GLN A 18 19.97 -51.08 24.04
CA GLN A 18 21.05 -51.68 23.24
C GLN A 18 21.12 -51.17 21.78
N THR A 19 22.35 -51.01 21.30
CA THR A 19 22.71 -50.64 19.92
C THR A 19 22.79 -51.86 19.00
N ILE A 20 22.46 -51.72 17.71
CA ILE A 20 23.08 -52.51 16.64
C ILE A 20 23.03 -51.75 15.29
N ASN A 21 23.99 -52.05 14.41
CA ASN A 21 24.22 -51.35 13.15
C ASN A 21 23.32 -51.83 12.01
N SER A 22 22.92 -50.93 11.10
CA SER A 22 22.68 -51.29 9.69
C SER A 22 22.81 -50.09 8.74
N ARG A 23 23.77 -50.16 7.80
CA ARG A 23 23.96 -49.23 6.67
C ARG A 23 24.92 -49.89 5.66
N PRO A 24 24.83 -49.62 4.35
CA PRO A 24 23.63 -49.71 3.51
C PRO A 24 23.83 -50.67 2.31
N GLN A 25 22.74 -51.11 1.71
CA GLN A 25 22.71 -51.69 0.35
C GLN A 25 21.50 -51.09 -0.40
N GLY A 26 21.52 -50.88 -1.70
CA GLY A 26 22.64 -51.07 -2.63
C GLY A 26 22.16 -51.44 -4.04
N PHE A 27 21.83 -50.45 -4.87
CA PHE A 27 21.51 -50.67 -6.29
C PHE A 27 22.28 -49.72 -7.20
N GLN A 28 23.14 -50.32 -8.02
CA GLN A 28 23.91 -49.81 -9.15
C GLN A 28 23.82 -50.94 -10.21
N ALA A 29 23.90 -50.74 -11.53
CA ALA A 29 24.10 -49.55 -12.34
C ALA A 29 23.09 -49.58 -13.54
N GLN A 30 23.22 -48.90 -14.68
CA GLN A 30 24.35 -48.96 -15.63
C GLN A 30 24.54 -47.65 -16.43
N TYR A 31 25.74 -47.52 -16.98
CA TYR A 31 26.17 -46.44 -17.86
C TYR A 31 25.76 -46.70 -19.32
N SER A 32 25.75 -45.64 -20.12
CA SER A 32 26.06 -45.71 -21.55
C SER A 32 26.81 -44.44 -21.96
N THR A 33 28.03 -44.61 -22.48
CA THR A 33 28.93 -43.52 -22.90
C THR A 33 29.68 -43.92 -24.16
N LEU A 34 29.49 -43.14 -25.23
CA LEU A 34 30.40 -42.93 -26.36
C LEU A 34 30.24 -41.43 -26.71
N ASP A 35 31.28 -40.60 -26.81
CA ASP A 35 32.44 -40.62 -27.72
C ASP A 35 32.08 -40.55 -29.21
N SER A 36 32.77 -39.78 -30.06
CA SER A 36 33.62 -38.59 -29.87
C SER A 36 34.07 -38.07 -31.24
N SER A 37 34.06 -36.76 -31.51
CA SER A 37 34.85 -36.17 -32.61
C SER A 37 34.96 -34.64 -32.55
N SER A 38 36.14 -34.12 -32.89
CA SER A 38 36.53 -32.70 -32.88
C SER A 38 36.97 -32.20 -34.25
N VAL A 39 36.83 -30.89 -34.54
CA VAL A 39 37.67 -30.07 -35.46
C VAL A 39 37.26 -28.60 -35.18
N ASN A 40 38.14 -27.70 -34.70
CA ASN A 40 39.17 -26.90 -35.42
C ASN A 40 38.62 -26.03 -36.57
N CYS A 41 39.03 -24.76 -36.78
CA CYS A 41 39.89 -23.81 -36.04
C CYS A 41 39.72 -22.40 -36.69
N VAL A 42 40.62 -21.45 -36.37
CA VAL A 42 40.99 -20.22 -37.13
C VAL A 42 40.18 -18.93 -36.86
N TYR A 43 40.87 -17.97 -36.22
CA TYR A 43 40.58 -16.51 -36.29
C TYR A 43 41.09 -15.94 -37.62
N PRO A 44 40.66 -14.73 -38.02
CA PRO A 44 41.68 -13.66 -37.97
C PRO A 44 41.18 -12.35 -37.35
N ALA A 45 42.10 -11.65 -36.70
CA ALA A 45 41.97 -10.24 -36.35
C ALA A 45 42.97 -9.42 -37.18
N HIS A 46 42.55 -8.26 -37.68
CA HIS A 46 43.44 -7.21 -38.17
C HIS A 46 42.94 -5.83 -37.70
N SER A 47 43.84 -4.85 -37.69
CA SER A 47 43.79 -3.71 -36.77
C SER A 47 44.20 -2.39 -37.44
N SER A 48 43.95 -1.29 -36.72
CA SER A 48 44.47 0.07 -37.02
C SER A 48 43.75 0.78 -38.18
N THR A 49 43.72 2.12 -38.28
CA THR A 49 44.63 3.12 -37.68
C THR A 49 43.89 4.39 -37.22
N SER A 50 44.52 5.16 -36.32
CA SER A 50 44.01 6.40 -35.70
C SER A 50 44.17 7.66 -36.56
N SER A 51 43.34 8.68 -36.29
CA SER A 51 43.72 10.09 -36.46
C SER A 51 43.07 11.04 -35.44
N GLN A 52 43.76 12.16 -35.19
CA GLN A 52 43.46 13.29 -34.31
C GLN A 52 42.72 14.40 -35.12
N SER A 53 42.06 15.45 -34.60
CA SER A 53 41.64 15.92 -33.25
C SER A 53 40.72 17.18 -33.42
N ARG A 54 40.51 17.96 -32.35
CA ARG A 54 39.97 19.35 -32.26
C ARG A 54 38.45 19.60 -32.27
N SER A 55 37.96 19.99 -31.08
CA SER A 55 37.47 21.34 -30.75
C SER A 55 36.46 22.03 -31.69
N GLY A 56 35.21 22.19 -31.25
CA GLY A 56 34.30 23.22 -31.80
C GLY A 56 32.86 23.17 -31.27
N SER A 57 32.53 24.04 -30.31
CA SER A 57 31.17 24.60 -30.14
C SER A 57 31.23 26.06 -30.65
N PRO A 58 30.16 26.63 -31.25
CA PRO A 58 28.97 27.00 -30.47
C PRO A 58 27.60 27.06 -31.20
N LEU A 59 26.56 27.29 -30.40
CA LEU A 59 25.29 27.99 -30.69
C LEU A 59 24.32 27.53 -31.81
N SER A 60 23.11 27.17 -31.35
CA SER A 60 21.78 27.59 -31.83
C SER A 60 21.41 27.57 -33.33
N GLN A 61 20.32 26.87 -33.65
CA GLN A 61 19.17 27.46 -34.37
C GLN A 61 17.86 26.74 -34.04
N GLN A 62 16.74 27.44 -34.19
CA GLN A 62 15.37 26.91 -34.12
C GLN A 62 14.84 26.60 -35.53
N ALA A 63 13.61 26.06 -35.61
CA ALA A 63 12.82 25.77 -36.83
C ALA A 63 13.30 24.55 -37.64
N SER A 64 12.43 23.78 -38.32
CA SER A 64 10.96 23.70 -38.23
C SER A 64 10.43 22.43 -38.92
N HIS A 65 9.18 22.07 -38.60
CA HIS A 65 8.22 21.23 -39.36
C HIS A 65 8.70 20.02 -40.19
N SER A 66 8.17 18.84 -39.85
CA SER A 66 7.53 17.98 -40.86
C SER A 66 6.34 17.22 -40.25
N ASP A 67 5.18 17.34 -40.89
CA ASP A 67 3.95 16.67 -40.47
C ASP A 67 3.83 15.27 -41.06
N HIS A 68 3.26 14.33 -40.30
CA HIS A 68 2.58 13.17 -40.88
C HIS A 68 1.25 12.93 -40.16
N ALA A 69 0.14 13.16 -40.88
CA ALA A 69 -1.20 13.11 -40.34
C ALA A 69 -1.94 11.82 -40.72
N TYR A 70 -2.42 11.11 -39.71
CA TYR A 70 -3.59 10.21 -39.73
C TYR A 70 -4.23 10.29 -38.32
N GLY A 71 -5.54 10.44 -38.15
CA GLY A 71 -6.60 10.62 -39.14
C GLY A 71 -7.93 10.05 -38.66
N SER A 72 -8.69 10.80 -37.87
CA SER A 72 -10.09 10.47 -37.49
C SER A 72 -10.81 11.71 -36.94
N SER A 73 -12.04 11.95 -37.40
CA SER A 73 -12.88 13.08 -36.95
C SER A 73 -13.73 12.71 -35.73
N PRO A 74 -14.01 13.64 -34.81
CA PRO A 74 -14.93 13.40 -33.71
C PRO A 74 -16.38 13.34 -34.22
N SER A 75 -17.12 12.32 -33.81
CA SER A 75 -18.57 12.26 -33.99
C SER A 75 -19.27 13.20 -33.00
N VAL A 76 -20.30 13.91 -33.47
CA VAL A 76 -21.13 14.76 -32.61
C VAL A 76 -21.95 13.88 -31.68
N SER A 77 -21.83 14.09 -30.37
CA SER A 77 -22.75 13.56 -29.36
C SER A 77 -23.15 14.67 -28.40
N CYS A 78 -24.35 14.56 -27.82
CA CYS A 78 -24.99 15.64 -27.08
C CYS A 78 -24.34 15.89 -25.71
N VAL A 79 -23.90 17.13 -25.47
CA VAL A 79 -23.46 17.58 -24.15
C VAL A 79 -24.69 17.91 -23.29
N THR A 80 -25.23 16.90 -22.60
CA THR A 80 -26.06 17.14 -21.42
C THR A 80 -25.16 17.65 -20.31
N GLN A 81 -25.28 18.93 -19.93
CA GLN A 81 -24.57 19.50 -18.79
C GLN A 81 -25.13 18.90 -17.49
N VAL A 82 -24.46 17.87 -16.97
CA VAL A 82 -24.70 17.36 -15.62
C VAL A 82 -24.02 18.33 -14.64
N PRO A 83 -24.72 18.83 -13.60
CA PRO A 83 -24.10 19.70 -12.61
C PRO A 83 -22.92 19.01 -11.90
N SER A 84 -21.75 19.66 -11.93
CA SER A 84 -20.54 19.18 -11.25
C SER A 84 -20.62 19.49 -9.75
N TRP A 85 -21.42 18.72 -9.00
CA TRP A 85 -21.43 18.77 -7.54
C TRP A 85 -20.02 18.48 -7.00
N THR A 86 -19.57 19.30 -6.05
CA THR A 86 -18.23 19.17 -5.44
C THR A 86 -18.30 19.36 -3.93
N LEU A 87 -17.31 18.81 -3.22
CA LEU A 87 -17.25 18.76 -1.75
C LEU A 87 -17.45 20.11 -1.02
N GLN A 88 -17.28 21.24 -1.70
CA GLN A 88 -17.52 22.58 -1.16
C GLN A 88 -19.02 22.84 -0.84
N GLU A 89 -19.95 22.16 -1.52
CA GLU A 89 -21.38 22.23 -1.23
C GLU A 89 -21.76 21.38 -0.01
N LEU A 90 -21.07 20.27 0.23
CA LEU A 90 -21.20 19.48 1.46
C LEU A 90 -20.77 20.27 2.69
N GLU A 91 -19.71 21.07 2.59
CA GLU A 91 -19.26 21.97 3.67
C GLU A 91 -20.35 23.00 4.03
N ASN A 92 -21.04 23.57 3.04
CA ASN A 92 -22.16 24.49 3.26
C ASN A 92 -23.40 23.81 3.85
N VAL A 93 -23.76 22.61 3.38
CA VAL A 93 -24.92 21.85 3.89
C VAL A 93 -24.68 21.36 5.33
N MET A 94 -23.44 21.04 5.70
CA MET A 94 -23.09 20.49 7.02
C MET A 94 -23.12 21.50 8.18
N PHE A 95 -23.13 22.81 7.93
CA PHE A 95 -23.25 23.82 9.00
C PHE A 95 -24.67 24.37 9.20
N GLY A 96 -25.60 24.07 8.28
CA GLY A 96 -27.01 24.43 8.39
C GLY A 96 -27.31 25.89 7.99
N PRO A 97 -28.36 26.13 7.18
CA PRO A 97 -28.81 27.49 6.88
C PRO A 97 -29.69 28.05 8.00
N ASP A 98 -29.50 29.33 8.34
CA ASP A 98 -30.54 30.14 8.96
C ASP A 98 -31.74 30.27 8.00
N SER A 99 -32.93 30.53 8.56
CA SER A 99 -34.20 30.35 7.86
C SER A 99 -34.57 31.46 6.84
N ASP A 100 -35.48 31.04 5.95
CA ASP A 100 -36.54 31.82 5.27
C ASP A 100 -36.39 32.35 3.82
N ILE A 101 -37.56 32.28 3.15
CA ILE A 101 -38.02 32.94 1.91
C ILE A 101 -37.54 32.40 0.53
N GLY A 102 -38.53 31.95 -0.25
CA GLY A 102 -38.63 32.31 -1.68
C GLY A 102 -38.44 31.22 -2.73
N SER A 103 -39.47 30.39 -2.97
CA SER A 103 -39.53 29.53 -4.17
C SER A 103 -40.46 30.11 -5.24
N PRO A 104 -40.03 30.25 -6.50
CA PRO A 104 -40.92 30.50 -7.64
C PRO A 104 -41.44 29.19 -8.23
N ASP A 105 -42.68 29.19 -8.72
CA ASP A 105 -43.28 28.04 -9.41
C ASP A 105 -42.53 27.63 -10.68
N SER A 106 -42.54 26.32 -10.98
CA SER A 106 -42.37 25.80 -12.34
C SER A 106 -43.32 24.63 -12.57
N SER A 107 -44.12 24.74 -13.62
CA SER A 107 -45.25 23.86 -13.89
C SER A 107 -44.83 22.47 -14.37
N MET A 108 -45.35 21.44 -13.72
CA MET A 108 -45.19 20.05 -14.13
C MET A 108 -45.91 19.75 -15.45
N LEU A 109 -45.22 19.10 -16.37
CA LEU A 109 -45.84 18.38 -17.50
C LEU A 109 -46.16 16.94 -17.06
N PRO A 110 -47.42 16.47 -17.13
CA PRO A 110 -47.76 15.10 -16.76
C PRO A 110 -47.48 14.14 -17.93
N GLY A 111 -46.86 12.97 -17.71
CA GLY A 111 -46.61 12.10 -18.87
C GLY A 111 -46.03 10.69 -18.75
N THR A 112 -45.34 10.29 -17.68
CA THR A 112 -44.91 8.87 -17.54
C THR A 112 -44.79 8.45 -16.09
N ALA A 113 -45.91 7.98 -15.52
CA ALA A 113 -45.91 7.27 -14.25
C ALA A 113 -45.35 5.85 -14.47
N LEU A 114 -44.02 5.74 -14.57
CA LEU A 114 -43.35 4.53 -14.12
C LEU A 114 -43.74 4.35 -12.65
N HIS A 115 -44.15 3.13 -12.30
CA HIS A 115 -44.30 2.73 -10.90
C HIS A 115 -43.03 3.14 -10.15
N GLU A 116 -43.15 3.81 -8.99
CA GLU A 116 -42.04 3.83 -8.04
C GLU A 116 -41.74 2.37 -7.71
N ILE A 117 -40.63 1.85 -8.25
CA ILE A 117 -40.21 0.48 -7.99
C ILE A 117 -39.88 0.42 -6.50
N ASN A 118 -40.72 -0.30 -5.74
CA ASN A 118 -40.52 -0.47 -4.31
C ASN A 118 -39.31 -1.39 -4.08
N TRP A 119 -38.12 -0.81 -4.23
CA TRP A 119 -36.85 -1.49 -4.13
C TRP A 119 -36.65 -2.11 -2.74
N ARG A 120 -37.31 -1.59 -1.71
CA ARG A 120 -37.30 -2.17 -0.35
C ARG A 120 -37.98 -3.53 -0.32
N GLU A 121 -39.14 -3.67 -0.98
CA GLU A 121 -39.82 -4.96 -1.13
C GLU A 121 -39.06 -5.88 -2.09
N LEU A 122 -38.61 -5.36 -3.24
CA LEU A 122 -37.87 -6.12 -4.26
C LEU A 122 -36.55 -6.72 -3.72
N LEU A 123 -35.84 -5.98 -2.87
CA LEU A 123 -34.53 -6.38 -2.32
C LEU A 123 -34.63 -6.89 -0.86
N GLY A 124 -35.81 -6.86 -0.24
CA GLY A 124 -36.02 -7.24 1.17
C GLY A 124 -35.36 -6.32 2.20
N ILE A 125 -34.98 -5.09 1.83
CA ILE A 125 -34.16 -4.18 2.65
C ILE A 125 -35.04 -3.41 3.64
N LYS A 126 -34.82 -3.65 4.93
CA LYS A 126 -35.48 -2.94 6.03
C LYS A 126 -35.03 -1.47 6.08
N SER A 127 -35.95 -0.59 6.47
CA SER A 127 -35.58 0.81 6.75
C SER A 127 -34.55 0.89 7.87
N GLY A 128 -33.56 1.76 7.72
CA GLY A 128 -32.44 1.92 8.66
C GLY A 128 -31.23 0.98 8.45
N ASP A 129 -31.32 -0.06 7.61
CA ASP A 129 -30.16 -0.94 7.35
C ASP A 129 -29.17 -0.33 6.36
N LEU A 130 -28.26 0.50 6.88
CA LEU A 130 -27.25 1.19 6.10
C LEU A 130 -26.27 0.23 5.38
N ARG A 131 -25.93 -0.92 5.97
CA ARG A 131 -24.98 -1.85 5.33
C ARG A 131 -25.62 -2.56 4.15
N GLN A 132 -26.88 -2.99 4.27
CA GLN A 132 -27.60 -3.55 3.12
C GLN A 132 -27.89 -2.50 2.05
N LEU A 133 -28.16 -1.25 2.43
CA LEU A 133 -28.32 -0.15 1.46
C LEU A 133 -27.03 0.13 0.69
N LEU A 134 -25.87 0.18 1.35
CA LEU A 134 -24.56 0.31 0.68
C LEU A 134 -24.30 -0.84 -0.30
N ILE A 135 -24.54 -2.08 0.13
CA ILE A 135 -24.43 -3.28 -0.72
C ILE A 135 -25.36 -3.16 -1.94
N ALA A 136 -26.59 -2.71 -1.76
CA ALA A 136 -27.55 -2.49 -2.85
C ALA A 136 -27.12 -1.39 -3.81
N CYS A 137 -26.59 -0.26 -3.32
CA CYS A 137 -26.05 0.81 -4.16
C CYS A 137 -24.89 0.30 -5.03
N GLY A 138 -23.91 -0.38 -4.43
CA GLY A 138 -22.78 -0.97 -5.17
C GLY A 138 -23.24 -1.99 -6.22
N LYS A 139 -24.24 -2.81 -5.91
CA LYS A 139 -24.82 -3.78 -6.86
C LYS A 139 -25.57 -3.09 -8.00
N ALA A 140 -26.41 -2.09 -7.69
CA ALA A 140 -27.18 -1.36 -8.68
C ALA A 140 -26.30 -0.61 -9.69
N VAL A 141 -25.10 -0.18 -9.27
CA VAL A 141 -24.08 0.45 -10.12
C VAL A 141 -23.36 -0.59 -11.01
N ASP A 142 -23.15 -1.83 -10.54
CA ASP A 142 -22.56 -2.93 -11.31
C ASP A 142 -23.55 -3.49 -12.36
N GLU A 143 -24.84 -3.60 -11.99
CA GLU A 143 -25.92 -4.10 -12.86
C GLU A 143 -26.62 -3.00 -13.72
N ASN A 144 -26.23 -1.73 -13.56
CA ASN A 144 -26.90 -0.56 -14.16
C ASN A 144 -28.43 -0.55 -13.94
N ALA A 145 -28.85 -0.77 -12.69
CA ALA A 145 -30.25 -1.00 -12.34
C ALA A 145 -31.08 0.30 -12.29
N CYS A 146 -32.31 0.24 -12.82
CA CYS A 146 -33.23 1.39 -12.94
C CYS A 146 -33.68 2.05 -11.63
N TYR A 147 -33.43 1.44 -10.47
CA TYR A 147 -33.74 1.97 -9.14
C TYR A 147 -32.51 2.56 -8.42
N MET A 148 -31.36 2.66 -9.10
CA MET A 148 -30.09 3.17 -8.58
C MET A 148 -30.20 4.56 -7.93
N ASP A 149 -30.86 5.51 -8.60
CA ASP A 149 -31.02 6.88 -8.06
C ASP A 149 -31.87 6.93 -6.78
N ALA A 150 -32.87 6.04 -6.64
CA ALA A 150 -33.68 5.94 -5.44
C ALA A 150 -32.87 5.39 -4.25
N LEU A 151 -32.00 4.40 -4.49
CA LEU A 151 -31.06 3.89 -3.49
C LEU A 151 -30.05 4.96 -3.07
N MET A 152 -29.45 5.66 -4.03
CA MET A 152 -28.46 6.71 -3.79
C MET A 152 -29.06 7.96 -3.10
N SER A 153 -30.32 8.30 -3.43
CA SER A 153 -31.10 9.33 -2.75
C SER A 153 -31.39 8.98 -1.29
N GLU A 154 -31.71 7.71 -0.99
CA GLU A 154 -31.87 7.26 0.39
C GLU A 154 -30.53 7.23 1.15
N LEU A 155 -29.47 6.72 0.51
CA LEU A 155 -28.14 6.61 1.12
C LEU A 155 -27.61 7.98 1.57
N ARG A 156 -27.80 9.03 0.76
CA ARG A 156 -27.49 10.44 1.09
C ARG A 156 -28.08 10.91 2.43
N LYS A 157 -29.25 10.40 2.83
CA LYS A 157 -29.94 10.80 4.08
C LYS A 157 -29.41 10.07 5.31
N MET A 158 -28.69 8.97 5.13
CA MET A 158 -28.29 8.05 6.20
C MET A 158 -26.80 8.17 6.58
N VAL A 159 -25.98 8.78 5.73
CA VAL A 159 -24.52 8.92 5.89
C VAL A 159 -24.14 10.26 6.53
N SER A 160 -22.99 10.31 7.20
CA SER A 160 -22.46 11.51 7.85
C SER A 160 -21.00 11.29 8.27
N VAL A 161 -20.11 12.25 7.95
CA VAL A 161 -18.68 12.21 8.33
C VAL A 161 -18.42 12.40 9.83
N SER A 162 -19.44 12.81 10.60
CA SER A 162 -19.38 12.94 12.07
C SER A 162 -20.19 11.83 12.79
N GLY A 163 -20.77 10.88 12.05
CA GLY A 163 -21.65 9.84 12.59
C GLY A 163 -20.95 8.56 13.09
N GLU A 164 -21.73 7.49 13.20
CA GLU A 164 -21.25 6.12 13.44
C GLU A 164 -20.23 5.67 12.36
N PRO A 165 -19.33 4.71 12.64
CA PRO A 165 -18.33 4.21 11.68
C PRO A 165 -18.88 3.90 10.29
N MET A 166 -20.04 3.24 10.22
CA MET A 166 -20.70 2.89 8.95
C MET A 166 -21.29 4.11 8.22
N GLN A 167 -21.70 5.16 8.95
CA GLN A 167 -22.18 6.42 8.34
C GLN A 167 -21.02 7.23 7.75
N ARG A 168 -19.85 7.18 8.39
CA ARG A 168 -18.64 7.85 7.95
C ARG A 168 -18.04 7.17 6.72
N LEU A 169 -17.87 5.84 6.79
CA LEU A 169 -17.50 5.03 5.64
C LEU A 169 -18.51 5.18 4.48
N GLY A 170 -19.81 5.10 4.80
CA GLY A 170 -20.88 5.22 3.80
C GLY A 170 -20.86 6.54 3.05
N ALA A 171 -20.47 7.65 3.67
CA ALA A 171 -20.32 8.94 3.00
C ALA A 171 -19.23 8.90 1.91
N TYR A 172 -18.08 8.32 2.21
CA TYR A 172 -16.97 8.21 1.25
C TYR A 172 -17.21 7.13 0.17
N MET A 173 -17.94 6.06 0.51
CA MET A 173 -18.37 5.07 -0.50
C MET A 173 -19.44 5.63 -1.43
N LEU A 174 -20.39 6.42 -0.92
CA LEU A 174 -21.38 7.16 -1.71
C LEU A 174 -20.67 8.12 -2.69
N GLU A 175 -19.71 8.91 -2.20
CA GLU A 175 -18.92 9.83 -3.03
C GLU A 175 -18.14 9.07 -4.12
N GLY A 176 -17.54 7.93 -3.79
CA GLY A 176 -16.89 7.05 -4.76
C GLY A 176 -17.85 6.52 -5.84
N LEU A 177 -19.09 6.18 -5.48
CA LEU A 177 -20.12 5.76 -6.45
C LEU A 177 -20.60 6.93 -7.33
N ILE A 178 -20.79 8.13 -6.78
CA ILE A 178 -21.12 9.34 -7.55
C ILE A 178 -19.98 9.63 -8.54
N ALA A 179 -18.73 9.66 -8.08
CA ALA A 179 -17.58 9.94 -8.92
C ALA A 179 -17.33 8.86 -9.99
N ARG A 180 -17.75 7.60 -9.76
CA ARG A 180 -17.78 6.54 -10.77
C ARG A 180 -18.79 6.86 -11.87
N LEU A 181 -20.04 7.12 -11.50
CA LEU A 181 -21.14 7.41 -12.43
C LEU A 181 -20.90 8.69 -13.25
N SER A 182 -20.34 9.72 -12.62
CA SER A 182 -19.95 10.97 -13.28
C SER A 182 -18.63 10.89 -14.07
N SER A 183 -17.92 9.75 -14.03
CA SER A 183 -16.57 9.59 -14.61
C SER A 183 -15.53 10.63 -14.12
N THR A 184 -15.68 11.12 -12.89
CA THR A 184 -14.81 12.14 -12.27
C THR A 184 -13.79 11.54 -11.29
N GLY A 185 -13.80 10.22 -11.07
CA GLY A 185 -12.98 9.51 -10.06
C GLY A 185 -11.51 9.92 -10.01
N HIS A 186 -10.83 9.98 -11.15
CA HIS A 186 -9.41 10.35 -11.20
C HIS A 186 -9.15 11.84 -10.89
N ALA A 187 -10.08 12.73 -11.26
CA ALA A 187 -10.02 14.15 -10.91
C ALA A 187 -10.27 14.36 -9.40
N LEU A 188 -11.22 13.63 -8.81
CA LEU A 188 -11.50 13.65 -7.38
C LEU A 188 -10.32 13.06 -6.57
N TYR A 189 -9.74 11.93 -7.01
CA TYR A 189 -8.53 11.38 -6.40
C TYR A 189 -7.36 12.39 -6.42
N LYS A 190 -7.19 13.14 -7.51
CA LYS A 190 -6.18 14.20 -7.63
C LYS A 190 -6.48 15.43 -6.76
N SER A 191 -7.75 15.80 -6.53
CA SER A 191 -8.11 16.93 -5.66
C SER A 191 -8.10 16.57 -4.17
N LEU A 192 -8.37 15.31 -3.83
CA LEU A 192 -8.26 14.72 -2.49
C LEU A 192 -6.82 14.43 -2.05
N LYS A 193 -5.79 14.76 -2.86
CA LYS A 193 -4.38 14.75 -2.40
C LYS A 193 -4.29 15.40 -1.02
N CYS A 194 -3.60 14.74 -0.09
CA CYS A 194 -3.32 15.26 1.25
C CYS A 194 -2.67 16.65 1.17
N LYS A 195 -3.48 17.70 1.31
CA LYS A 195 -3.01 19.06 1.54
C LYS A 195 -2.47 19.09 2.96
N GLU A 196 -1.16 19.12 3.14
CA GLU A 196 -0.62 19.47 4.45
C GLU A 196 -1.14 20.87 4.80
N PRO A 197 -1.79 21.06 5.96
CA PRO A 197 -2.35 22.35 6.31
C PRO A 197 -1.21 23.38 6.38
N VAL A 198 -1.39 24.52 5.71
CA VAL A 198 -0.30 25.48 5.42
C VAL A 198 0.48 25.83 6.68
N ALA A 199 1.80 25.62 6.63
CA ALA A 199 2.72 25.65 7.77
C ALA A 199 2.84 27.05 8.42
N THR A 200 1.85 27.37 9.25
CA THR A 200 1.71 28.62 10.01
C THR A 200 2.03 28.44 11.50
N SER A 201 2.34 27.22 11.93
CA SER A 201 2.77 26.91 13.31
C SER A 201 3.75 25.74 13.34
N SER A 202 4.58 25.70 14.40
CA SER A 202 5.63 24.69 14.59
C SER A 202 5.13 23.32 15.07
N GLU A 203 3.82 23.15 15.27
CA GLU A 203 3.20 21.99 15.94
C GLU A 203 2.21 21.23 15.04
N LEU A 204 2.15 21.58 13.76
CA LEU A 204 1.10 21.14 12.86
C LEU A 204 1.42 19.75 12.26
N MET A 205 1.04 18.70 12.98
CA MET A 205 1.15 17.31 12.52
C MET A 205 0.36 17.09 11.22
N SER A 206 0.94 16.39 10.25
CA SER A 206 0.25 16.00 9.04
C SER A 206 -0.87 14.99 9.33
N TYR A 207 -1.87 14.89 8.45
CA TYR A 207 -2.99 13.96 8.62
C TYR A 207 -2.54 12.49 8.68
N MET A 208 -1.50 12.13 7.91
CA MET A 208 -0.85 10.82 8.00
C MET A 208 -0.15 10.59 9.34
N HIS A 209 0.44 11.63 9.96
CA HIS A 209 1.02 11.53 11.29
C HIS A 209 -0.06 11.30 12.37
N LEU A 210 -1.26 11.89 12.23
CA LEU A 210 -2.37 11.56 13.12
C LEU A 210 -2.77 10.08 13.01
N LEU A 211 -2.92 9.54 11.80
CA LEU A 211 -3.26 8.11 11.59
C LEU A 211 -2.16 7.18 12.11
N TYR A 212 -0.89 7.54 11.89
CA TYR A 212 0.28 6.86 12.47
C TYR A 212 0.24 6.82 14.00
N ASP A 213 -0.28 7.86 14.65
CA ASP A 213 -0.38 7.89 16.09
C ASP A 213 -1.55 7.11 16.67
N ILE A 214 -2.77 7.40 16.19
CA ILE A 214 -4.02 6.87 16.77
C ILE A 214 -4.27 5.40 16.41
N CYS A 215 -3.67 4.88 15.34
CA CYS A 215 -3.82 3.51 14.89
C CYS A 215 -2.45 2.81 14.73
N PRO A 216 -2.32 1.54 15.12
CA PRO A 216 -1.04 0.85 15.10
C PRO A 216 -0.59 0.42 13.70
N PHE A 217 -1.36 0.66 12.62
CA PHE A 217 -1.10 0.10 11.28
C PHE A 217 0.33 0.33 10.78
N PHE A 218 0.73 1.60 10.65
CA PHE A 218 2.07 1.96 10.20
C PHE A 218 3.15 1.63 11.23
N LYS A 219 2.88 1.84 12.53
CA LYS A 219 3.82 1.52 13.62
C LYS A 219 4.17 0.03 13.65
N PHE A 220 3.17 -0.84 13.52
CA PHE A 220 3.32 -2.29 13.34
C PHE A 220 4.24 -2.59 12.17
N GLY A 221 3.89 -2.11 10.97
CA GLY A 221 4.63 -2.40 9.74
C GLY A 221 6.09 -1.95 9.80
N TYR A 222 6.35 -0.72 10.22
CA TYR A 222 7.70 -0.19 10.36
C TYR A 222 8.50 -0.92 11.44
N MET A 223 7.90 -1.27 12.59
CA MET A 223 8.61 -1.98 13.66
C MET A 223 8.90 -3.44 13.30
N SER A 224 8.02 -4.14 12.59
CA SER A 224 8.26 -5.52 12.17
C SER A 224 9.28 -5.59 11.03
N ALA A 225 9.22 -4.67 10.06
CA ALA A 225 10.24 -4.52 9.02
C ALA A 225 11.60 -4.13 9.61
N ASN A 226 11.66 -3.10 10.46
CA ASN A 226 12.90 -2.70 11.12
C ASN A 226 13.48 -3.80 12.01
N GLY A 227 12.65 -4.62 12.64
CA GLY A 227 13.08 -5.81 13.37
C GLY A 227 13.81 -6.81 12.47
N ALA A 228 13.20 -7.19 11.35
CA ALA A 228 13.81 -8.09 10.37
C ALA A 228 15.14 -7.55 9.82
N ILE A 229 15.18 -6.25 9.51
CA ILE A 229 16.37 -5.57 9.00
C ILE A 229 17.49 -5.58 10.05
N ALA A 230 17.18 -5.24 11.30
CA ALA A 230 18.17 -5.19 12.39
C ALA A 230 18.80 -6.56 12.69
N ASP A 231 18.01 -7.64 12.64
CA ASP A 231 18.52 -9.01 12.77
C ASP A 231 19.39 -9.41 11.55
N ALA A 232 18.97 -9.06 10.32
CA ALA A 232 19.67 -9.46 9.10
C ALA A 232 20.99 -8.69 8.84
N VAL A 233 21.10 -7.43 9.27
CA VAL A 233 22.33 -6.61 9.19
C VAL A 233 23.21 -6.68 10.45
N LYS A 234 22.95 -7.65 11.33
CA LYS A 234 23.69 -7.84 12.58
C LYS A 234 25.15 -8.19 12.31
N GLY A 235 26.06 -7.29 12.71
CA GLY A 235 27.50 -7.40 12.49
C GLY A 235 28.00 -6.67 11.24
N GLU A 236 27.11 -6.20 10.36
CA GLU A 236 27.51 -5.49 9.14
C GLU A 236 28.12 -4.12 9.43
N ASN A 237 29.12 -3.74 8.64
CA ASN A 237 29.89 -2.49 8.80
C ASN A 237 29.50 -1.40 7.78
N PHE A 238 28.94 -1.79 6.63
CA PHE A 238 28.44 -0.92 5.59
C PHE A 238 27.06 -1.42 5.19
N ILE A 239 26.02 -0.62 5.37
CA ILE A 239 24.62 -1.01 5.15
C ILE A 239 24.05 -0.06 4.11
N HIS A 240 23.46 -0.60 3.04
CA HIS A 240 22.72 0.18 2.05
C HIS A 240 21.25 -0.21 2.07
N ILE A 241 20.39 0.69 2.53
CA ILE A 241 18.94 0.52 2.52
C ILE A 241 18.39 1.18 1.25
N ILE A 242 17.56 0.46 0.51
CA ILE A 242 16.80 0.95 -0.64
C ILE A 242 15.34 0.92 -0.24
N ASP A 243 14.71 2.09 -0.11
CA ASP A 243 13.31 2.20 0.29
C ASP A 243 12.45 2.65 -0.88
N PHE A 244 11.56 1.77 -1.32
CA PHE A 244 10.52 2.10 -2.30
C PHE A 244 9.36 2.75 -1.54
N GLN A 245 9.28 4.08 -1.64
CA GLN A 245 8.37 5.00 -0.92
C GLN A 245 8.88 5.50 0.44
N ILE A 246 10.03 6.20 0.44
CA ILE A 246 10.64 6.81 1.66
C ILE A 246 9.70 7.76 2.43
N ALA A 247 8.74 8.39 1.74
CA ALA A 247 7.77 9.35 2.28
C ALA A 247 8.44 10.35 3.23
N GLN A 248 7.92 10.56 4.45
CA GLN A 248 8.49 11.50 5.42
C GLN A 248 9.76 10.99 6.16
N GLY A 249 10.23 9.78 5.84
CA GLY A 249 11.43 9.14 6.43
C GLY A 249 11.26 8.59 7.85
N SER A 250 10.04 8.56 8.40
CA SER A 250 9.75 8.24 9.81
C SER A 250 10.24 6.85 10.24
N GLN A 251 10.06 5.82 9.40
CA GLN A 251 10.60 4.46 9.62
C GLN A 251 12.11 4.50 9.96
N TRP A 252 12.89 5.28 9.21
CA TRP A 252 14.35 5.28 9.30
C TRP A 252 14.91 6.11 10.46
N MET A 253 14.13 7.04 11.02
CA MET A 253 14.51 7.75 12.24
C MET A 253 14.77 6.77 13.39
N THR A 254 13.91 5.77 13.55
CA THR A 254 14.04 4.72 14.57
C THR A 254 15.17 3.74 14.24
N MET A 255 15.36 3.38 12.97
CA MET A 255 16.47 2.52 12.51
C MET A 255 17.85 3.17 12.75
N ILE A 256 17.99 4.47 12.46
CA ILE A 256 19.22 5.24 12.74
C ILE A 256 19.56 5.19 14.23
N GLN A 257 18.58 5.42 15.11
CA GLN A 257 18.77 5.35 16.57
C GLN A 257 19.16 3.94 17.04
N ALA A 258 18.53 2.90 16.49
CA ALA A 258 18.84 1.50 16.80
C ALA A 258 20.26 1.12 16.34
N LEU A 259 20.65 1.45 15.11
CA LEU A 259 21.98 1.14 14.56
C LEU A 259 23.11 1.93 15.24
N ALA A 260 22.85 3.16 15.69
CA ALA A 260 23.80 3.96 16.46
C ALA A 260 24.00 3.45 17.90
N SER A 261 22.99 2.79 18.45
CA SER A 261 22.97 2.18 19.79
C SER A 261 23.41 0.71 19.81
N ARG A 262 23.65 0.11 18.63
CA ARG A 262 24.08 -1.29 18.46
C ARG A 262 25.44 -1.52 19.15
N PRO A 263 25.59 -2.59 19.97
CA PRO A 263 26.88 -2.93 20.57
C PRO A 263 27.97 -3.17 19.51
N GLY A 264 29.20 -2.74 19.83
CA GLY A 264 30.37 -2.87 18.95
C GLY A 264 30.55 -1.66 18.01
N ARG A 265 30.99 -1.91 16.77
CA ARG A 265 31.23 -0.85 15.78
C ARG A 265 29.90 -0.36 15.17
N ARG A 266 29.70 0.97 15.20
CA ARG A 266 28.64 1.63 14.42
C ARG A 266 28.86 1.41 12.92
N PRO A 267 27.84 1.01 12.15
CA PRO A 267 27.96 0.87 10.70
C PRO A 267 28.04 2.24 10.02
N TYR A 268 28.54 2.26 8.79
CA TYR A 268 28.20 3.29 7.83
C TYR A 268 26.83 2.96 7.23
N LEU A 269 25.89 3.91 7.25
CA LEU A 269 24.53 3.72 6.77
C LEU A 269 24.26 4.61 5.55
N ARG A 270 24.01 4.00 4.40
CA ARG A 270 23.51 4.68 3.21
C ARG A 270 22.04 4.36 3.01
N ILE A 271 21.22 5.37 2.69
CA ILE A 271 19.81 5.17 2.32
C ILE A 271 19.57 5.74 0.92
N THR A 272 19.13 4.90 -0.02
CA THR A 272 18.49 5.35 -1.26
C THR A 272 16.99 5.45 -1.00
N GLY A 273 16.46 6.67 -0.96
CA GLY A 273 15.03 6.92 -0.86
C GLY A 273 14.42 7.15 -2.24
N ILE A 274 13.47 6.30 -2.62
CA ILE A 274 12.67 6.42 -3.84
C ILE A 274 11.31 7.02 -3.47
N ASP A 275 10.88 8.05 -4.20
CA ASP A 275 9.55 8.66 -4.10
C ASP A 275 9.28 9.52 -5.34
N ASP A 276 8.01 9.69 -5.74
CA ASP A 276 7.65 10.43 -6.96
C ASP A 276 7.45 11.94 -6.72
N SER A 277 7.21 12.72 -7.78
CA SER A 277 6.92 14.16 -7.63
C SER A 277 5.46 14.45 -7.21
N ASN A 278 4.54 13.48 -7.34
CA ASN A 278 3.14 13.66 -6.94
C ASN A 278 2.95 13.71 -5.43
N SER A 279 3.78 12.99 -4.69
CA SER A 279 3.74 12.86 -3.22
C SER A 279 4.41 14.00 -2.46
N ALA A 280 5.19 14.88 -3.14
CA ALA A 280 5.99 15.94 -2.51
C ALA A 280 5.18 16.81 -1.52
N HIS A 281 3.90 17.05 -1.81
CA HIS A 281 3.01 17.81 -0.94
C HIS A 281 2.61 17.07 0.36
N ALA A 282 2.60 15.73 0.36
CA ALA A 282 2.41 14.89 1.55
C ALA A 282 3.74 14.54 2.25
N ARG A 283 4.88 14.91 1.65
CA ARG A 283 6.24 14.75 2.18
C ARG A 283 6.68 15.94 3.03
N GLY A 284 6.06 17.11 2.83
CA GLY A 284 6.54 18.42 3.30
C GLY A 284 7.54 19.09 2.36
N GLY A 285 7.54 18.74 1.07
CA GLY A 285 8.37 19.34 0.02
C GLY A 285 9.26 18.33 -0.72
N GLU A 286 10.39 18.80 -1.26
CA GLU A 286 11.27 17.98 -2.10
C GLU A 286 12.02 16.87 -1.33
N LEU A 287 12.44 15.85 -2.07
CA LEU A 287 13.01 14.61 -1.53
C LEU A 287 14.28 14.85 -0.68
N ASP A 288 15.04 15.89 -1.00
CA ASP A 288 16.21 16.35 -0.24
C ASP A 288 15.89 16.75 1.20
N ILE A 289 14.66 17.23 1.49
CA ILE A 289 14.24 17.61 2.86
C ILE A 289 14.23 16.37 3.77
N VAL A 290 13.87 15.20 3.22
CA VAL A 290 13.92 13.92 3.94
C VAL A 290 15.38 13.52 4.19
N GLY A 291 16.25 13.66 3.19
CA GLY A 291 17.69 13.44 3.32
C GLY A 291 18.32 14.30 4.42
N GLN A 292 18.04 15.62 4.41
CA GLN A 292 18.50 16.55 5.44
C GLN A 292 17.98 16.20 6.84
N ARG A 293 16.71 15.81 6.95
CA ARG A 293 16.08 15.39 8.21
C ARG A 293 16.75 14.13 8.78
N LEU A 294 16.99 13.12 7.95
CA LEU A 294 17.68 11.89 8.33
C LEU A 294 19.16 12.13 8.67
N GLN A 295 19.87 12.94 7.87
CA GLN A 295 21.26 13.35 8.14
C GLN A 295 21.39 14.06 9.50
N SER A 296 20.44 14.94 9.85
CA SER A 296 20.41 15.63 11.15
C SER A 296 20.27 14.63 12.32
N ILE A 297 19.42 13.62 12.17
CA ILE A 297 19.21 12.59 13.20
C ILE A 297 20.43 11.67 13.31
N ALA A 298 21.01 11.23 12.19
CA ALA A 298 22.22 10.42 12.17
C ALA A 298 23.43 11.15 12.78
N HIS A 299 23.59 12.44 12.47
CA HIS A 299 24.61 13.29 13.08
C HIS A 299 24.43 13.40 14.60
N LYS A 300 23.21 13.64 15.09
CA LYS A 300 22.89 13.67 16.54
C LYS A 300 23.17 12.33 17.24
N CYS A 301 23.01 11.22 16.53
CA CYS A 301 23.32 9.87 17.04
C CYS A 301 24.81 9.48 16.87
N GLY A 302 25.62 10.30 16.18
CA GLY A 302 27.01 9.98 15.83
C GLY A 302 27.15 8.76 14.93
N LEU A 303 26.21 8.56 13.99
CA LEU A 303 26.19 7.50 12.99
C LEU A 303 26.69 8.06 11.64
N PRO A 304 27.76 7.50 11.03
CA PRO A 304 28.16 7.86 9.67
C PRO A 304 27.03 7.55 8.67
N PHE A 305 26.60 8.57 7.91
CA PHE A 305 25.37 8.49 7.12
C PHE A 305 25.47 9.23 5.78
N GLU A 306 24.81 8.68 4.76
CA GLU A 306 24.62 9.23 3.42
C GLU A 306 23.18 8.99 2.93
N PHE A 307 22.60 9.96 2.23
CA PHE A 307 21.30 9.83 1.56
C PHE A 307 21.45 10.00 0.03
N ASN A 308 20.76 9.17 -0.73
CA ASN A 308 20.66 9.23 -2.19
C ASN A 308 19.18 9.37 -2.58
N ALA A 309 18.82 10.48 -3.22
CA ALA A 309 17.46 10.78 -3.63
C ALA A 309 17.16 10.20 -5.02
N VAL A 310 16.07 9.45 -5.18
CA VAL A 310 15.58 8.95 -6.47
C VAL A 310 14.16 9.48 -6.70
N PRO A 311 14.02 10.65 -7.36
CA PRO A 311 12.72 11.29 -7.61
C PRO A 311 11.99 10.63 -8.79
N ALA A 312 11.45 9.42 -8.58
CA ALA A 312 10.82 8.59 -9.60
C ALA A 312 9.74 7.69 -9.01
N ALA A 313 8.70 7.39 -9.79
CA ALA A 313 7.72 6.38 -9.43
C ALA A 313 8.35 4.97 -9.46
N SER A 314 7.88 4.04 -8.63
CA SER A 314 8.53 2.72 -8.47
C SER A 314 8.67 1.91 -9.78
N HIS A 315 7.75 2.10 -10.73
CA HIS A 315 7.78 1.44 -12.05
C HIS A 315 8.74 2.10 -13.07
N GLU A 316 9.31 3.26 -12.75
CA GLU A 316 10.35 3.96 -13.51
C GLU A 316 11.76 3.61 -12.99
N VAL A 317 11.86 2.99 -11.81
CA VAL A 317 13.16 2.62 -11.20
C VAL A 317 13.85 1.51 -12.00
N MET A 318 15.13 1.76 -12.29
CA MET A 318 16.07 0.84 -12.92
C MET A 318 17.31 0.65 -12.00
N TYR A 319 18.17 -0.31 -12.32
CA TYR A 319 19.30 -0.74 -11.48
C TYR A 319 20.29 0.40 -11.20
N GLU A 320 20.57 1.19 -12.22
CA GLU A 320 21.46 2.35 -12.22
C GLU A 320 21.05 3.44 -11.21
N HIS A 321 19.75 3.65 -11.00
CA HIS A 321 19.24 4.66 -10.05
C HIS A 321 19.56 4.30 -8.58
N LEU A 322 19.84 3.02 -8.30
CA LEU A 322 20.09 2.52 -6.95
C LEU A 322 21.52 2.81 -6.47
N CYS A 323 22.43 3.12 -7.40
CA CYS A 323 23.84 3.46 -7.13
C CYS A 323 24.56 2.42 -6.24
N ILE A 324 24.40 1.13 -6.54
CA ILE A 324 24.95 0.01 -5.76
C ILE A 324 26.49 0.06 -5.67
N ARG A 325 27.07 -0.22 -4.50
CA ARG A 325 28.54 -0.27 -4.31
C ARG A 325 29.00 -1.66 -3.81
N PRO A 326 30.14 -2.18 -4.29
CA PRO A 326 30.69 -3.44 -3.78
C PRO A 326 31.01 -3.37 -2.29
N GLY A 327 30.62 -4.40 -1.53
CA GLY A 327 30.91 -4.53 -0.10
C GLY A 327 29.89 -3.91 0.85
N GLU A 328 28.82 -3.29 0.35
CA GLU A 328 27.67 -2.89 1.16
C GLU A 328 26.70 -4.07 1.36
N ALA A 329 26.17 -4.22 2.58
CA ALA A 329 25.06 -5.12 2.86
C ALA A 329 23.75 -4.46 2.42
N ILE A 330 23.22 -4.89 1.27
CA ILE A 330 22.00 -4.33 0.66
C ILE A 330 20.76 -4.83 1.39
N VAL A 331 19.84 -3.91 1.67
CA VAL A 331 18.51 -4.13 2.25
C VAL A 331 17.50 -3.45 1.34
N VAL A 332 16.35 -4.09 1.07
CA VAL A 332 15.26 -3.42 0.34
C VAL A 332 13.98 -3.43 1.15
N ASN A 333 13.32 -2.28 1.24
CA ASN A 333 12.05 -2.11 1.94
C ASN A 333 10.94 -1.76 0.94
N PHE A 334 9.83 -2.48 1.05
CA PHE A 334 8.56 -2.19 0.40
C PHE A 334 7.51 -2.03 1.49
N ALA A 335 7.24 -0.79 1.90
CA ALA A 335 6.24 -0.50 2.93
C ALA A 335 5.09 0.31 2.32
N TYR A 336 3.97 -0.36 2.07
CA TYR A 336 2.77 0.20 1.47
C TYR A 336 3.02 0.83 0.08
N GLN A 337 3.59 0.06 -0.86
CA GLN A 337 3.97 0.62 -2.17
C GLN A 337 3.84 -0.33 -3.37
N LEU A 338 3.94 -1.65 -3.21
CA LEU A 338 3.86 -2.53 -4.38
C LEU A 338 2.43 -2.59 -4.95
N HIS A 339 1.39 -2.31 -4.14
CA HIS A 339 0.05 -2.07 -4.66
C HIS A 339 -0.02 -0.85 -5.60
N HIS A 340 0.70 0.25 -5.38
CA HIS A 340 0.71 1.38 -6.32
C HIS A 340 1.44 1.09 -7.63
N THR A 341 2.29 0.06 -7.68
CA THR A 341 2.99 -0.33 -8.91
C THR A 341 1.99 -0.96 -9.90
N PRO A 342 1.94 -0.51 -11.18
CA PRO A 342 1.06 -1.11 -12.17
C PRO A 342 1.31 -2.61 -12.36
N ASP A 343 0.23 -3.34 -12.64
CA ASP A 343 0.21 -4.80 -12.77
C ASP A 343 -0.07 -5.25 -14.21
N GLU A 344 -0.15 -6.57 -14.38
CA GLU A 344 -0.48 -7.26 -15.63
C GLU A 344 -1.85 -6.90 -16.27
N SER A 345 -2.68 -6.06 -15.63
CA SER A 345 -3.93 -5.54 -16.19
C SER A 345 -3.85 -4.09 -16.70
N VAL A 346 -2.76 -3.38 -16.42
CA VAL A 346 -2.54 -1.99 -16.87
C VAL A 346 -1.74 -1.93 -18.17
N GLY A 347 -0.85 -2.89 -18.40
CA GLY A 347 -0.02 -2.96 -19.61
C GLY A 347 0.71 -4.29 -19.76
N ILE A 348 1.45 -4.42 -20.86
CA ILE A 348 2.22 -5.63 -21.20
C ILE A 348 3.41 -5.83 -20.25
N GLU A 349 3.98 -4.73 -19.72
CA GLU A 349 5.00 -4.79 -18.67
C GLU A 349 4.38 -5.07 -17.30
N ASN A 350 4.60 -6.27 -16.78
CA ASN A 350 4.39 -6.57 -15.36
C ASN A 350 5.55 -5.94 -14.54
N HIS A 351 5.37 -4.65 -14.21
CA HIS A 351 6.37 -3.86 -13.49
C HIS A 351 6.65 -4.40 -12.08
N ARG A 352 5.65 -4.95 -11.38
CA ARG A 352 5.81 -5.61 -10.07
C ARG A 352 6.87 -6.70 -10.15
N ASP A 353 6.71 -7.64 -11.08
CA ASP A 353 7.64 -8.75 -11.23
C ASP A 353 8.99 -8.30 -11.83
N ARG A 354 9.03 -7.18 -12.59
CA ARG A 354 10.27 -6.54 -13.07
C ARG A 354 11.10 -6.02 -11.90
N ILE A 355 10.48 -5.26 -10.99
CA ILE A 355 11.10 -4.71 -9.78
C ILE A 355 11.60 -5.84 -8.88
N LEU A 356 10.79 -6.88 -8.64
CA LEU A 356 11.21 -8.01 -7.79
C LEU A 356 12.41 -8.77 -8.38
N ARG A 357 12.46 -9.00 -9.69
CA ARG A 357 13.62 -9.62 -10.36
C ARG A 357 14.87 -8.73 -10.31
N MET A 358 14.73 -7.42 -10.49
CA MET A 358 15.81 -6.45 -10.32
C MET A 358 16.33 -6.44 -8.88
N VAL A 359 15.43 -6.44 -7.88
CA VAL A 359 15.83 -6.50 -6.47
C VAL A 359 16.51 -7.82 -6.14
N LYS A 360 16.11 -8.95 -6.74
CA LYS A 360 16.80 -10.23 -6.52
C LYS A 360 18.22 -10.24 -7.08
N SER A 361 18.48 -9.60 -8.23
CA SER A 361 19.84 -9.55 -8.80
C SER A 361 20.82 -8.73 -7.96
N LEU A 362 20.34 -7.84 -7.08
CA LEU A 362 21.16 -7.15 -6.08
C LEU A 362 21.75 -8.10 -5.02
N SER A 363 21.24 -9.34 -4.91
CA SER A 363 21.55 -10.29 -3.83
C SER A 363 21.39 -9.68 -2.42
N PRO A 364 20.22 -9.09 -2.10
CA PRO A 364 20.00 -8.38 -0.85
C PRO A 364 20.07 -9.31 0.36
N ARG A 365 20.59 -8.79 1.48
CA ARG A 365 20.65 -9.50 2.76
C ARG A 365 19.26 -9.77 3.34
N VAL A 366 18.33 -8.84 3.14
CA VAL A 366 16.89 -9.02 3.40
C VAL A 366 16.07 -8.08 2.52
N VAL A 367 14.89 -8.53 2.11
CA VAL A 367 13.81 -7.71 1.56
C VAL A 367 12.63 -7.75 2.53
N THR A 368 12.12 -6.59 2.95
CA THR A 368 10.91 -6.49 3.77
C THR A 368 9.71 -6.07 2.91
N LEU A 369 8.56 -6.70 3.16
CA LEU A 369 7.28 -6.36 2.55
C LEU A 369 6.23 -6.13 3.64
N VAL A 370 5.64 -4.94 3.63
CA VAL A 370 4.47 -4.55 4.42
C VAL A 370 3.39 -4.05 3.46
N GLU A 371 2.22 -4.66 3.47
CA GLU A 371 1.13 -4.38 2.53
C GLU A 371 -0.25 -4.55 3.22
N GLN A 372 -1.30 -4.00 2.60
CA GLN A 372 -2.69 -4.17 3.00
C GLN A 372 -3.18 -5.59 2.66
N GLU A 373 -3.73 -6.31 3.63
CA GLU A 373 -4.31 -7.65 3.41
C GLU A 373 -5.74 -7.51 2.87
N ALA A 374 -5.86 -7.19 1.57
CA ALA A 374 -7.13 -7.03 0.87
C ALA A 374 -7.07 -7.50 -0.60
N ASN A 375 -8.20 -7.99 -1.12
CA ASN A 375 -8.36 -8.46 -2.50
C ASN A 375 -9.10 -7.46 -3.40
N THR A 376 -8.67 -6.19 -3.39
CA THR A 376 -9.33 -5.10 -4.14
C THR A 376 -8.71 -4.85 -5.51
N ASN A 377 -8.06 -5.85 -6.13
CA ASN A 377 -7.39 -5.68 -7.42
C ASN A 377 -8.00 -6.46 -8.60
N THR A 378 -7.91 -7.80 -8.59
CA THR A 378 -8.20 -8.65 -9.76
C THR A 378 -9.67 -9.08 -9.90
N ALA A 379 -10.55 -8.64 -8.99
CA ALA A 379 -11.97 -8.98 -9.04
C ALA A 379 -12.81 -7.98 -9.88
N PRO A 380 -13.99 -8.40 -10.39
CA PRO A 380 -15.00 -7.49 -10.93
C PRO A 380 -15.44 -6.41 -9.93
N PHE A 381 -16.01 -5.31 -10.43
CA PHE A 381 -16.28 -4.10 -9.64
C PHE A 381 -17.08 -4.37 -8.36
N PHE A 382 -18.25 -5.02 -8.43
CA PHE A 382 -19.04 -5.29 -7.21
C PHE A 382 -18.29 -6.12 -6.15
N LEU A 383 -17.47 -7.10 -6.55
CA LEU A 383 -16.68 -7.89 -5.59
C LEU A 383 -15.56 -7.05 -4.95
N ARG A 384 -14.93 -6.12 -5.68
CA ARG A 384 -13.99 -5.15 -5.09
C ARG A 384 -14.71 -4.17 -4.18
N TYR A 385 -15.92 -3.74 -4.52
CA TYR A 385 -16.75 -2.85 -3.70
C TYR A 385 -17.09 -3.50 -2.35
N LEU A 386 -17.50 -4.78 -2.34
CA LEU A 386 -17.75 -5.53 -1.11
C LEU A 386 -16.49 -5.71 -0.24
N GLU A 387 -15.36 -6.09 -0.85
CA GLU A 387 -14.08 -6.20 -0.13
C GLU A 387 -13.62 -4.84 0.43
N THR A 388 -13.87 -3.74 -0.29
CA THR A 388 -13.61 -2.36 0.17
C THR A 388 -14.50 -2.02 1.36
N LEU A 389 -15.81 -2.29 1.29
CA LEU A 389 -16.75 -2.10 2.40
C LEU A 389 -16.28 -2.84 3.66
N ASP A 390 -15.93 -4.12 3.55
CA ASP A 390 -15.58 -4.95 4.71
C ASP A 390 -14.18 -4.69 5.26
N TYR A 391 -13.20 -4.33 4.41
CA TYR A 391 -11.87 -3.88 4.85
C TYR A 391 -11.96 -2.54 5.59
N TYR A 392 -12.57 -1.53 4.98
CA TYR A 392 -12.65 -0.20 5.59
C TYR A 392 -13.65 -0.13 6.74
N THR A 393 -14.66 -1.02 6.84
CA THR A 393 -15.50 -1.12 8.05
C THR A 393 -14.64 -1.35 9.29
N ALA A 394 -13.71 -2.31 9.22
CA ALA A 394 -12.80 -2.60 10.32
C ALA A 394 -11.83 -1.44 10.61
N MET A 395 -11.40 -0.68 9.59
CA MET A 395 -10.58 0.52 9.78
C MET A 395 -11.36 1.67 10.44
N PHE A 396 -12.59 1.94 10.00
CA PHE A 396 -13.42 3.02 10.53
C PHE A 396 -13.88 2.76 11.98
N GLU A 397 -14.12 1.50 12.34
CA GLU A 397 -14.30 1.09 13.75
C GLU A 397 -13.03 1.29 14.59
N ALA A 398 -11.86 0.94 14.03
CA ALA A 398 -10.58 1.07 14.72
C ALA A 398 -10.18 2.53 14.99
N ILE A 399 -10.58 3.46 14.11
CA ILE A 399 -10.41 4.91 14.31
C ILE A 399 -11.45 5.45 15.31
N ASP A 400 -12.68 4.92 15.35
CA ASP A 400 -13.76 5.37 16.25
C ASP A 400 -13.44 5.18 17.73
N VAL A 401 -12.77 4.08 18.09
CA VAL A 401 -12.31 3.86 19.47
C VAL A 401 -11.09 4.72 19.85
N ALA A 402 -10.43 5.32 18.86
CA ALA A 402 -9.17 6.03 19.04
C ALA A 402 -9.33 7.56 19.12
N ARG A 403 -10.39 8.13 18.52
CA ARG A 403 -10.68 9.58 18.55
C ARG A 403 -12.19 9.88 18.57
N PRO A 404 -12.63 10.94 19.29
CA PRO A 404 -14.02 11.41 19.29
C PRO A 404 -14.57 11.72 17.89
N ARG A 405 -15.89 11.69 17.76
CA ARG A 405 -16.58 11.76 16.45
C ARG A 405 -16.75 13.17 15.89
N ASP A 406 -16.65 14.16 16.76
CA ASP A 406 -16.61 15.59 16.50
C ASP A 406 -15.17 16.13 16.28
N ASP A 407 -14.15 15.29 16.45
CA ASP A 407 -12.75 15.70 16.26
C ASP A 407 -12.46 16.06 14.80
N LYS A 408 -12.38 17.36 14.53
CA LYS A 408 -12.02 17.92 13.22
C LYS A 408 -10.71 17.35 12.67
N LYS A 409 -9.70 17.07 13.52
CA LYS A 409 -8.42 16.49 13.06
C LYS A 409 -8.62 15.07 12.52
N ARG A 410 -9.46 14.27 13.19
CA ARG A 410 -9.85 12.92 12.75
C ARG A 410 -10.65 12.98 11.45
N ILE A 411 -11.66 13.86 11.37
CA ILE A 411 -12.48 14.05 10.16
C ILE A 411 -11.60 14.42 8.95
N SER A 412 -10.67 15.38 9.09
CA SER A 412 -9.75 15.75 8.01
C SER A 412 -8.81 14.61 7.62
N ALA A 413 -8.35 13.77 8.56
CA ALA A 413 -7.52 12.62 8.25
C ALA A 413 -8.29 11.48 7.54
N GLU A 414 -9.55 11.25 7.93
CA GLU A 414 -10.45 10.35 7.22
C GLU A 414 -10.70 10.86 5.79
N GLN A 415 -10.97 12.15 5.61
CA GLN A 415 -11.25 12.77 4.31
C GLN A 415 -10.03 12.83 3.36
N HIS A 416 -8.84 13.18 3.87
CA HIS A 416 -7.66 13.40 3.01
C HIS A 416 -6.78 12.17 2.81
N CYS A 417 -6.79 11.23 3.75
CA CYS A 417 -6.01 9.99 3.66
C CYS A 417 -6.93 8.83 3.23
N VAL A 418 -7.88 8.46 4.09
CA VAL A 418 -8.62 7.20 3.95
C VAL A 418 -9.65 7.23 2.81
N ALA A 419 -10.40 8.33 2.68
CA ALA A 419 -11.43 8.49 1.66
C ALA A 419 -10.85 8.63 0.24
N ARG A 420 -9.65 9.21 0.10
CA ARG A 420 -8.92 9.30 -1.17
C ARG A 420 -8.70 7.90 -1.77
N ASP A 421 -8.30 6.95 -0.93
CA ASP A 421 -7.98 5.58 -1.34
C ASP A 421 -9.28 4.81 -1.66
N ILE A 422 -10.32 4.98 -0.82
CA ILE A 422 -11.68 4.45 -1.08
C ILE A 422 -12.24 4.95 -2.43
N VAL A 423 -12.10 6.25 -2.72
CA VAL A 423 -12.53 6.84 -3.99
C VAL A 423 -11.76 6.24 -5.17
N ASN A 424 -10.45 6.00 -5.05
CA ASN A 424 -9.70 5.38 -6.15
C ASN A 424 -10.14 3.93 -6.42
N LEU A 425 -10.41 3.15 -5.36
CA LEU A 425 -10.86 1.76 -5.46
C LEU A 425 -12.24 1.61 -6.12
N ILE A 426 -13.15 2.57 -5.89
CA ILE A 426 -14.53 2.54 -6.36
C ILE A 426 -14.68 3.27 -7.70
N ALA A 427 -14.12 4.47 -7.84
CA ALA A 427 -14.41 5.39 -8.95
C ALA A 427 -13.49 5.23 -10.16
N CYS A 428 -12.27 4.72 -9.99
CA CYS A 428 -11.29 4.59 -11.07
C CYS A 428 -11.25 3.18 -11.68
N GLU A 429 -10.76 3.09 -12.92
CA GLU A 429 -10.40 1.82 -13.59
C GLU A 429 -9.09 1.99 -14.38
N GLY A 430 -8.60 0.92 -15.01
CA GLY A 430 -7.42 0.97 -15.89
C GLY A 430 -6.19 1.54 -15.20
N ALA A 431 -5.46 2.42 -15.90
CA ALA A 431 -4.28 3.10 -15.36
C ALA A 431 -4.60 4.16 -14.27
N GLU A 432 -5.85 4.62 -14.18
CA GLU A 432 -6.26 5.62 -13.18
C GLU A 432 -6.55 5.01 -11.80
N ARG A 433 -6.85 3.70 -11.76
CA ARG A 433 -6.92 2.93 -10.52
C ARG A 433 -5.50 2.53 -10.12
N ILE A 434 -4.99 3.24 -9.11
CA ILE A 434 -3.65 3.11 -8.53
C ILE A 434 -3.71 2.20 -7.28
N GLU A 435 -4.80 2.26 -6.52
CA GLU A 435 -5.02 1.39 -5.37
C GLU A 435 -5.35 -0.04 -5.84
N ARG A 436 -4.38 -0.95 -5.68
CA ARG A 436 -4.40 -2.30 -6.26
C ARG A 436 -3.84 -3.34 -5.29
N HIS A 437 -4.42 -3.38 -4.09
CA HIS A 437 -4.11 -4.34 -3.03
C HIS A 437 -4.28 -5.79 -3.51
N GLU A 438 -3.32 -6.65 -3.17
CA GLU A 438 -3.40 -8.09 -3.39
C GLU A 438 -3.25 -8.81 -2.04
N PRO A 439 -3.99 -9.90 -1.78
CA PRO A 439 -3.82 -10.67 -0.55
C PRO A 439 -2.42 -11.30 -0.55
N PHE A 440 -1.84 -11.46 0.65
CA PHE A 440 -0.46 -11.94 0.84
C PHE A 440 -0.13 -13.22 0.07
N GLY A 441 -1.10 -14.11 -0.15
CA GLY A 441 -0.93 -15.30 -0.98
C GLY A 441 -0.39 -15.01 -2.39
N LYS A 442 -0.80 -13.90 -3.03
CA LYS A 442 -0.31 -13.49 -4.35
C LYS A 442 1.05 -12.81 -4.26
N TRP A 443 1.30 -11.96 -3.27
CA TRP A 443 2.63 -11.39 -3.01
C TRP A 443 3.70 -12.46 -2.75
N ARG A 444 3.38 -13.45 -1.90
CA ARG A 444 4.19 -14.65 -1.66
C ARG A 444 4.51 -15.41 -2.95
N ALA A 445 3.53 -15.54 -3.86
CA ALA A 445 3.75 -16.18 -5.15
C ALA A 445 4.69 -15.36 -6.05
N ARG A 446 4.49 -14.04 -6.20
CA ARG A 446 5.37 -13.15 -6.97
C ARG A 446 6.82 -13.20 -6.45
N LEU A 447 7.01 -13.14 -5.14
CA LEU A 447 8.33 -13.20 -4.49
C LEU A 447 9.00 -14.57 -4.68
N ALA A 448 8.27 -15.68 -4.50
CA ALA A 448 8.80 -17.01 -4.75
C ALA A 448 9.19 -17.23 -6.23
N MET A 449 8.38 -16.74 -7.18
CA MET A 449 8.70 -16.79 -8.62
C MET A 449 9.91 -15.92 -8.99
N ALA A 450 10.12 -14.79 -8.31
CA ALA A 450 11.34 -13.99 -8.42
C ALA A 450 12.57 -14.62 -7.71
N GLY A 451 12.43 -15.80 -7.10
CA GLY A 451 13.53 -16.55 -6.49
C GLY A 451 13.82 -16.19 -5.03
N PHE A 452 12.94 -15.45 -4.36
CA PHE A 452 13.07 -15.17 -2.93
C PHE A 452 12.63 -16.35 -2.06
N ARG A 453 13.22 -16.46 -0.87
CA ARG A 453 12.84 -17.41 0.18
C ARG A 453 12.34 -16.64 1.41
N PRO A 454 11.33 -17.14 2.14
CA PRO A 454 10.90 -16.51 3.39
C PRO A 454 12.04 -16.43 4.41
N TYR A 455 12.16 -15.28 5.07
CA TYR A 455 13.03 -15.03 6.21
C TYR A 455 12.13 -14.81 7.44
N PRO A 456 11.94 -15.83 8.31
CA PRO A 456 10.99 -15.74 9.43
C PRO A 456 11.36 -14.62 10.41
N LEU A 457 10.35 -13.85 10.83
CA LEU A 457 10.50 -12.81 11.85
C LEU A 457 10.86 -13.42 13.22
N SER A 458 11.84 -12.82 13.91
CA SER A 458 12.36 -13.40 15.14
C SER A 458 11.42 -13.25 16.33
N LEU A 459 11.47 -14.19 17.28
CA LEU A 459 10.65 -14.17 18.49
C LEU A 459 10.80 -12.89 19.33
N VAL A 460 11.91 -12.15 19.17
CA VAL A 460 12.12 -10.85 19.83
C VAL A 460 11.28 -9.76 19.16
N VAL A 461 11.24 -9.73 17.83
CA VAL A 461 10.37 -8.82 17.06
C VAL A 461 8.90 -9.11 17.38
N ASN A 462 8.48 -10.36 17.33
CA ASN A 462 7.08 -10.75 17.52
C ASN A 462 6.60 -10.42 18.95
N ARG A 463 7.46 -10.56 19.97
CA ARG A 463 7.19 -10.10 21.34
C ARG A 463 7.10 -8.57 21.44
N THR A 464 8.02 -7.85 20.81
CA THR A 464 8.05 -6.37 20.82
C THR A 464 6.80 -5.78 20.16
N ILE A 465 6.35 -6.37 19.05
CA ILE A 465 5.09 -6.01 18.38
C ILE A 465 3.87 -6.32 19.26
N LYS A 466 3.90 -7.43 20.03
CA LYS A 466 2.82 -7.74 20.96
C LYS A 466 2.74 -6.69 22.08
N THR A 467 3.88 -6.31 22.68
CA THR A 467 3.95 -5.25 23.70
C THR A 467 3.60 -3.86 23.17
N LEU A 468 3.83 -3.56 21.89
CA LEU A 468 3.27 -2.37 21.25
C LEU A 468 1.73 -2.40 21.31
N LEU A 469 1.11 -3.52 20.92
CA LEU A 469 -0.35 -3.66 20.83
C LEU A 469 -1.05 -3.72 22.19
N ASP A 470 -0.34 -4.08 23.26
CA ASP A 470 -0.85 -3.98 24.64
C ASP A 470 -1.16 -2.52 25.06
N SER A 471 -0.67 -1.52 24.30
CA SER A 471 -1.02 -0.09 24.49
C SER A 471 -2.24 0.39 23.68
N TYR A 472 -2.82 -0.48 22.85
CA TYR A 472 -3.96 -0.18 21.97
C TYR A 472 -5.24 -0.92 22.39
N HIS A 473 -6.38 -0.58 21.76
CA HIS A 473 -7.69 -1.16 22.10
C HIS A 473 -7.74 -2.69 21.93
N SER A 474 -8.41 -3.39 22.86
CA SER A 474 -8.43 -4.86 22.96
C SER A 474 -9.14 -5.60 21.80
N CYS A 475 -9.60 -4.90 20.77
CA CYS A 475 -10.05 -5.48 19.50
C CYS A 475 -8.93 -5.67 18.46
N TYR A 476 -7.75 -5.07 18.62
CA TYR A 476 -6.62 -5.38 17.75
C TYR A 476 -6.13 -6.81 17.96
N ARG A 477 -5.69 -7.47 16.88
CA ARG A 477 -5.20 -8.86 16.89
C ARG A 477 -3.88 -8.95 16.16
N LEU A 478 -2.95 -9.70 16.75
CA LEU A 478 -1.70 -10.13 16.12
C LEU A 478 -1.79 -11.63 15.85
N GLU A 479 -1.66 -12.03 14.59
CA GLU A 479 -1.52 -13.42 14.18
C GLU A 479 -0.12 -13.63 13.61
N GLU A 480 0.59 -14.67 14.09
CA GLU A 480 1.82 -15.17 13.48
C GLU A 480 1.49 -16.47 12.75
N ARG A 481 1.84 -16.56 11.46
CA ARG A 481 1.58 -17.74 10.61
C ARG A 481 2.65 -17.84 9.53
N ASP A 482 3.25 -19.02 9.35
CA ASP A 482 4.30 -19.29 8.35
C ASP A 482 5.52 -18.32 8.43
N GLY A 483 5.83 -17.77 9.61
CA GLY A 483 6.89 -16.77 9.81
C GLY A 483 6.51 -15.33 9.41
N VAL A 484 5.23 -15.09 9.12
CA VAL A 484 4.63 -13.83 8.68
C VAL A 484 3.71 -13.29 9.77
N LEU A 485 3.75 -11.98 10.03
CA LEU A 485 2.85 -11.32 10.98
C LEU A 485 1.66 -10.68 10.25
N TYR A 486 0.47 -10.78 10.84
CA TYR A 486 -0.72 -10.06 10.42
C TYR A 486 -1.26 -9.23 11.58
N LEU A 487 -1.48 -7.94 11.35
CA LEU A 487 -2.27 -7.07 12.21
C LEU A 487 -3.70 -7.04 11.69
N GLY A 488 -4.65 -7.31 12.58
CA GLY A 488 -6.08 -7.25 12.30
C GLY A 488 -6.85 -6.47 13.35
N TRP A 489 -8.11 -6.19 13.03
CA TRP A 489 -9.12 -5.63 13.92
C TRP A 489 -10.31 -6.58 13.98
N LYS A 490 -10.70 -6.99 15.19
CA LYS A 490 -11.63 -8.10 15.43
C LYS A 490 -11.16 -9.35 14.65
N ASN A 491 -11.91 -9.77 13.62
CA ASN A 491 -11.57 -10.92 12.77
C ASN A 491 -11.04 -10.51 11.38
N ARG A 492 -11.03 -9.20 11.03
CA ARG A 492 -10.54 -8.71 9.74
C ARG A 492 -9.04 -8.45 9.81
N LYS A 493 -8.27 -9.09 8.94
CA LYS A 493 -6.86 -8.75 8.71
C LYS A 493 -6.78 -7.45 7.91
N LEU A 494 -5.86 -6.57 8.30
CA LEU A 494 -5.69 -5.25 7.70
C LEU A 494 -4.28 -5.05 7.14
N VAL A 495 -3.24 -5.41 7.89
CA VAL A 495 -1.84 -5.29 7.44
C VAL A 495 -1.14 -6.63 7.55
N VAL A 496 -0.37 -7.00 6.53
CA VAL A 496 0.59 -8.11 6.56
C VAL A 496 2.03 -7.58 6.59
N SER A 497 2.92 -8.26 7.31
CA SER A 497 4.36 -7.97 7.31
C SER A 497 5.19 -9.26 7.20
N SER A 498 6.14 -9.26 6.28
CA SER A 498 7.00 -10.41 5.95
C SER A 498 8.42 -9.96 5.58
N ALA A 499 9.38 -10.87 5.69
CA ALA A 499 10.76 -10.67 5.27
C ALA A 499 11.24 -11.85 4.40
N TRP A 500 12.26 -11.60 3.57
CA TRP A 500 12.67 -12.47 2.47
C TRP A 500 14.17 -12.36 2.18
N CYS A 501 14.77 -13.38 1.55
CA CYS A 501 16.16 -13.37 1.07
C CYS A 501 16.38 -14.06 -0.28
#